data_AF-A0A5S4ZN34-F1
#
_entry.id   AF-A0A5S4ZN34-F1
#
_cell.length_a   1.000
_cell.length_b   1.000
_cell.length_c   1.000
_cell.angle_alpha   90.00
_cell.angle_beta   90.00
_cell.angle_gamma   90.00
#
_symmetry.space_group_name_H-M   'P 1'
#
loop_
_entity.id
_entity.type
_entity.pdbx_description
1 polymer ?
#
loop_
_entity_poly.entity_id
_entity_poly.type
_entity_poly.pdbx_seq_one_letter_code
_entity_poly.pdbx_strand_id
1 'polypeptide(L)'
;MRTGIANLPLHGHRCPRWLFDRMVRLSAAIVEAVVEEFGPREVLRRMADPFWFQAFGCVVGFDWHSSGLTTVLCGALKQGMADRQGDAGIFFAGGKAMTSRKTPQEIANYTDLYGLPDHVADLQYASRMCAKVDSAAVQDGYQIYQHFFMFTRDGSWAVVQQGMNGQNGWARRYHWLSDNLQNFVEEPHAAVCGSLGPKILNMVSRESAGARDVSVFQARERPDEVVATLKKIAALPREQIAMLQLPAAHPVPQASRIEKTLRYLYDLAPENYEQLLGARGVGPATVRAFALVGEVVYGVRASFKDPVRYSFAHGGKDGHPYPVDRKNYDRSIGMLETALRRVRVGERDKMDALGRLAALQKGFSH
;
A
#
# COMPACT_ATOMS: atom_id res chain seq x y z
N MET A 1 -5.26 8.30 25.61
CA MET A 1 -5.08 8.28 24.13
C MET A 1 -3.77 8.97 23.79
N ARG A 2 -3.06 8.55 22.74
CA ARG A 2 -1.98 9.32 22.10
C ARG A 2 -2.45 9.66 20.69
N THR A 3 -2.58 10.94 20.37
CA THR A 3 -3.23 11.44 19.14
C THR A 3 -2.32 12.37 18.38
N GLY A 4 -2.25 12.20 17.05
CA GLY A 4 -1.54 13.09 16.15
C GLY A 4 -2.19 13.11 14.76
N ILE A 5 -2.05 14.24 14.04
CA ILE A 5 -2.79 14.56 12.80
C ILE A 5 -1.79 14.70 11.65
N ALA A 6 -2.05 14.10 10.49
CA ALA A 6 -1.13 14.01 9.34
C ALA A 6 -1.34 15.11 8.32
N ASN A 7 -0.23 15.50 7.69
CA ASN A 7 -0.21 16.09 6.36
C ASN A 7 0.78 15.27 5.50
N LEU A 8 0.35 14.81 4.32
CA LEU A 8 1.17 14.15 3.30
C LEU A 8 1.02 14.87 1.93
N PRO A 9 1.39 16.15 1.84
CA PRO A 9 1.22 16.96 0.63
C PRO A 9 2.00 16.41 -0.58
N LEU A 10 1.45 16.55 -1.77
CA LEU A 10 2.15 16.28 -3.03
C LEU A 10 3.31 17.27 -3.23
N HIS A 11 4.49 16.75 -3.61
CA HIS A 11 5.72 17.52 -3.77
C HIS A 11 6.38 17.25 -5.13
N GLY A 12 6.65 18.31 -5.90
CA GLY A 12 7.19 18.22 -7.26
C GLY A 12 8.72 18.14 -7.37
N HIS A 13 9.46 18.49 -6.32
CA HIS A 13 10.93 18.54 -6.33
C HIS A 13 11.54 17.14 -6.27
N ARG A 14 12.58 16.87 -7.07
CA ARG A 14 13.34 15.61 -6.98
C ARG A 14 14.28 15.62 -5.78
N CYS A 15 14.50 14.44 -5.18
CA CYS A 15 15.60 14.26 -4.23
C CYS A 15 16.94 14.62 -4.91
N PRO A 16 17.81 15.44 -4.27
CA PRO A 16 19.16 15.67 -4.76
C PRO A 16 19.95 14.36 -4.86
N ARG A 17 20.72 14.17 -5.94
CA ARG A 17 21.46 12.93 -6.20
C ARG A 17 22.42 12.57 -5.05
N TRP A 18 23.17 13.55 -4.54
CA TRP A 18 24.10 13.37 -3.41
C TRP A 18 23.42 12.88 -2.13
N LEU A 19 22.14 13.21 -1.91
CA LEU A 19 21.37 12.72 -0.76
C LEU A 19 20.92 11.29 -1.04
N PHE A 20 20.34 11.06 -2.22
CA PHE A 20 19.84 9.74 -2.62
C PHE A 20 20.93 8.65 -2.57
N ASP A 21 22.13 8.90 -3.08
CA ASP A 21 23.23 7.92 -3.03
C ASP A 21 23.65 7.57 -1.58
N ARG A 22 23.39 8.45 -0.61
CA ARG A 22 23.57 8.18 0.82
C ARG A 22 22.36 7.45 1.43
N MET A 23 21.14 7.77 0.99
CA MET A 23 19.93 7.00 1.35
C MET A 23 20.07 5.54 0.94
N VAL A 24 20.59 5.27 -0.26
CA VAL A 24 20.87 3.93 -0.79
C VAL A 24 21.75 3.13 0.17
N ARG A 25 22.87 3.73 0.63
CA ARG A 25 23.79 3.09 1.58
C ARG A 25 23.16 2.89 2.96
N LEU A 26 22.51 3.92 3.52
CA LEU A 26 21.96 3.86 4.87
C LEU A 26 20.72 2.97 4.98
N SER A 27 19.86 2.95 3.96
CA SER A 27 18.66 2.10 3.95
C SER A 27 19.02 0.61 3.86
N ALA A 28 19.99 0.25 3.02
CA ALA A 28 20.55 -1.10 2.99
C ALA A 28 21.17 -1.49 4.33
N ALA A 29 22.05 -0.66 4.88
CA ALA A 29 22.70 -0.90 6.17
C ALA A 29 21.69 -1.14 7.31
N ILE A 30 20.64 -0.31 7.41
CA ILE A 30 19.60 -0.48 8.44
C ILE A 30 18.79 -1.76 8.23
N VAL A 31 18.47 -2.13 6.99
CA VAL A 31 17.74 -3.39 6.72
C VAL A 31 18.61 -4.61 6.99
N GLU A 32 19.89 -4.59 6.62
CA GLU A 32 20.85 -5.64 6.97
C GLU A 32 20.95 -5.83 8.50
N ALA A 33 20.98 -4.73 9.27
CA ALA A 33 20.98 -4.78 10.73
C ALA A 33 19.74 -5.49 11.30
N VAL A 34 18.56 -5.25 10.70
CA VAL A 34 17.31 -5.88 11.13
C VAL A 34 17.25 -7.36 10.73
N VAL A 35 17.78 -7.72 9.55
CA VAL A 35 17.89 -9.12 9.11
C VAL A 35 18.86 -9.91 9.99
N GLU A 36 20.00 -9.33 10.35
CA GLU A 36 21.07 -9.97 11.14
C GLU A 36 20.64 -10.22 12.60
N GLU A 37 19.88 -9.31 13.21
CA GLU A 37 19.40 -9.42 14.60
C GLU A 37 18.04 -10.15 14.73
N PHE A 38 17.10 -9.92 13.81
CA PHE A 38 15.69 -10.35 13.97
C PHE A 38 15.16 -11.23 12.81
N GLY A 39 15.97 -11.48 11.79
CA GLY A 39 15.55 -12.22 10.58
C GLY A 39 14.70 -11.39 9.61
N PRO A 40 14.55 -11.86 8.36
CA PRO A 40 13.99 -11.04 7.28
C PRO A 40 12.47 -10.81 7.39
N ARG A 41 11.71 -11.69 8.08
CA ARG A 41 10.28 -11.45 8.37
C ARG A 41 10.06 -10.19 9.21
N GLU A 42 10.99 -9.84 10.09
CA GLU A 42 10.86 -8.63 10.92
C GLU A 42 10.93 -7.34 10.08
N VAL A 43 11.69 -7.35 8.98
CA VAL A 43 11.69 -6.24 8.02
C VAL A 43 10.30 -6.07 7.38
N LEU A 44 9.61 -7.17 7.05
CA LEU A 44 8.24 -7.12 6.52
C LEU A 44 7.28 -6.45 7.50
N ARG A 45 7.31 -6.86 8.79
CA ARG A 45 6.48 -6.26 9.84
C ARG A 45 6.77 -4.77 10.02
N ARG A 46 8.04 -4.41 10.10
CA ARG A 46 8.50 -3.02 10.28
C ARG A 46 8.15 -2.13 9.09
N MET A 47 8.18 -2.65 7.86
CA MET A 47 7.75 -1.91 6.66
C MET A 47 6.22 -1.82 6.53
N ALA A 48 5.48 -2.80 7.08
CA ALA A 48 4.03 -2.74 7.21
C ALA A 48 3.56 -1.82 8.34
N ASP A 49 4.37 -1.60 9.39
CA ASP A 49 4.05 -0.62 10.43
C ASP A 49 4.14 0.82 9.86
N PRO A 50 3.07 1.63 10.01
CA PRO A 50 2.99 2.94 9.40
C PRO A 50 3.92 3.99 10.04
N PHE A 51 4.29 3.81 11.31
CA PHE A 51 5.17 4.71 12.06
C PHE A 51 6.64 4.35 11.86
N TRP A 52 6.99 3.06 11.86
CA TRP A 52 8.36 2.62 11.62
C TRP A 52 8.78 2.92 10.17
N PHE A 53 7.94 2.63 9.18
CA PHE A 53 8.22 3.01 7.79
C PHE A 53 8.45 4.52 7.64
N GLN A 54 7.64 5.32 8.34
CA GLN A 54 7.75 6.79 8.35
C GLN A 54 9.06 7.26 9.01
N ALA A 55 9.36 6.74 10.20
CA ALA A 55 10.58 7.05 10.93
C ALA A 55 11.84 6.60 10.19
N PHE A 56 11.81 5.43 9.54
CA PHE A 56 12.91 4.93 8.71
C PHE A 56 13.23 5.89 7.57
N GLY A 57 12.20 6.40 6.87
CA GLY A 57 12.35 7.45 5.85
C GLY A 57 13.04 8.72 6.37
N CYS A 58 12.78 9.10 7.62
CA CYS A 58 13.41 10.27 8.25
C CYS A 58 14.82 9.99 8.79
N VAL A 59 15.09 8.78 9.29
CA VAL A 59 16.44 8.33 9.64
C VAL A 59 17.33 8.29 8.39
N VAL A 60 16.79 7.92 7.23
CA VAL A 60 17.47 8.08 5.93
C VAL A 60 17.37 9.50 5.34
N GLY A 61 17.27 10.52 6.20
CA GLY A 61 17.47 11.92 5.82
C GLY A 61 16.38 12.52 4.91
N PHE A 62 15.19 11.93 4.88
CA PHE A 62 14.05 12.46 4.13
C PHE A 62 13.03 13.15 5.03
N ASP A 63 12.37 14.18 4.50
CA ASP A 63 11.45 15.00 5.28
C ASP A 63 10.14 14.24 5.64
N TRP A 64 9.73 14.34 6.91
CA TRP A 64 8.54 13.68 7.45
C TRP A 64 7.25 14.07 6.71
N HIS A 65 7.15 15.29 6.18
CA HIS A 65 5.96 15.73 5.45
C HIS A 65 5.97 15.44 3.94
N SER A 66 7.03 14.85 3.39
CA SER A 66 7.07 14.64 1.96
C SER A 66 6.32 13.37 1.52
N SER A 67 5.28 13.51 0.68
CA SER A 67 4.76 12.39 -0.12
C SER A 67 5.83 11.71 -1.01
N GLY A 68 6.95 12.40 -1.24
CA GLY A 68 8.15 11.83 -1.86
C GLY A 68 8.77 10.71 -1.02
N LEU A 69 8.68 10.75 0.32
CA LEU A 69 9.37 9.87 1.28
C LEU A 69 9.19 8.41 0.89
N THR A 70 7.95 7.94 0.77
CA THR A 70 7.63 6.57 0.38
C THR A 70 8.29 6.18 -0.95
N THR A 71 8.22 7.05 -1.97
CA THR A 71 8.78 6.71 -3.29
C THR A 71 10.30 6.75 -3.35
N VAL A 72 10.94 7.61 -2.55
CA VAL A 72 12.41 7.75 -2.51
C VAL A 72 13.02 6.71 -1.57
N LEU A 73 12.41 6.42 -0.42
CA LEU A 73 12.81 5.35 0.49
C LEU A 73 12.76 3.99 -0.21
N CYS A 74 11.62 3.63 -0.83
CA CYS A 74 11.49 2.36 -1.56
C CYS A 74 12.48 2.25 -2.72
N GLY A 75 12.76 3.35 -3.42
CA GLY A 75 13.76 3.39 -4.49
C GLY A 75 15.19 3.23 -3.97
N ALA A 76 15.53 3.93 -2.89
CA ALA A 76 16.84 3.86 -2.25
C ALA A 76 17.10 2.45 -1.68
N LEU A 77 16.12 1.86 -1.00
CA LEU A 77 16.22 0.54 -0.41
C LEU A 77 16.40 -0.56 -1.47
N LYS A 78 15.57 -0.56 -2.52
CA LYS A 78 15.68 -1.55 -3.62
C LYS A 78 17.01 -1.43 -4.36
N GLN A 79 17.53 -0.23 -4.56
CA GLN A 79 18.86 -0.05 -5.16
C GLN A 79 19.98 -0.47 -4.19
N GLY A 80 19.87 -0.15 -2.90
CA GLY A 80 20.90 -0.45 -1.90
C GLY A 80 21.01 -1.93 -1.56
N MET A 81 19.89 -2.65 -1.58
CA MET A 81 19.82 -4.10 -1.31
C MET A 81 20.04 -4.97 -2.54
N ALA A 82 20.12 -4.42 -3.76
CA ALA A 82 20.10 -5.16 -5.02
C ALA A 82 21.05 -6.37 -5.05
N ASP A 83 22.32 -6.14 -4.71
CA ASP A 83 23.37 -7.18 -4.72
C ASP A 83 23.42 -8.03 -3.43
N ARG A 84 22.48 -7.79 -2.49
CA ARG A 84 22.47 -8.35 -1.13
C ARG A 84 21.21 -9.15 -0.80
N GLN A 85 20.17 -9.09 -1.65
CA GLN A 85 18.86 -9.71 -1.40
C GLN A 85 18.95 -11.23 -1.16
N GLY A 86 19.84 -11.91 -1.90
CA GLY A 86 20.05 -13.35 -1.79
C GLY A 86 20.51 -13.78 -0.40
N ASP A 87 21.56 -13.12 0.11
CA ASP A 87 22.14 -13.38 1.44
C ASP A 87 21.19 -12.93 2.56
N ALA A 88 20.54 -11.78 2.37
CA ALA A 88 19.58 -11.24 3.33
C ALA A 88 18.24 -12.00 3.37
N GLY A 89 17.96 -12.87 2.39
CA GLY A 89 16.72 -13.66 2.29
C GLY A 89 15.44 -12.85 2.09
N ILE A 90 15.56 -11.58 1.65
CA ILE A 90 14.46 -10.64 1.43
C ILE A 90 14.61 -9.89 0.10
N PHE A 91 13.53 -9.82 -0.67
CA PHE A 91 13.49 -9.36 -2.06
C PHE A 91 12.53 -8.18 -2.23
N PHE A 92 12.93 -7.18 -3.03
CA PHE A 92 12.26 -5.88 -3.17
C PHE A 92 11.76 -5.68 -4.60
N ALA A 93 10.47 -5.95 -4.83
CA ALA A 93 9.81 -5.83 -6.13
C ALA A 93 8.93 -4.56 -6.25
N GLY A 94 8.65 -4.16 -7.48
CA GLY A 94 7.86 -2.99 -7.84
C GLY A 94 8.64 -1.68 -7.81
N GLY A 95 7.90 -0.57 -7.66
CA GLY A 95 8.41 0.79 -7.67
C GLY A 95 7.35 1.83 -8.08
N LYS A 96 7.83 2.97 -8.58
CA LYS A 96 7.02 4.13 -8.97
C LYS A 96 6.52 4.02 -10.42
N ALA A 97 5.33 4.54 -10.67
CA ALA A 97 4.69 4.65 -11.99
C ALA A 97 4.78 3.33 -12.78
N MET A 98 5.39 3.31 -13.97
CA MET A 98 5.45 2.11 -14.81
C MET A 98 6.22 0.93 -14.18
N THR A 99 7.07 1.17 -13.18
CA THR A 99 7.79 0.08 -12.48
C THR A 99 6.87 -0.74 -11.57
N SER A 100 5.77 -0.17 -11.06
CA SER A 100 4.76 -0.93 -10.28
C SER A 100 4.16 -2.10 -11.09
N ARG A 101 4.08 -1.93 -12.41
CA ARG A 101 3.55 -2.93 -13.35
C ARG A 101 4.52 -4.09 -13.62
N LYS A 102 5.79 -3.94 -13.24
CA LYS A 102 6.82 -4.99 -13.39
C LYS A 102 6.86 -5.97 -12.21
N THR A 103 6.24 -5.64 -11.07
CA THR A 103 6.30 -6.43 -9.83
C THR A 103 6.11 -7.94 -10.04
N PRO A 104 5.11 -8.43 -10.82
CA PRO A 104 4.94 -9.87 -11.02
C PRO A 104 6.12 -10.56 -11.75
N GLN A 105 6.71 -9.86 -12.73
CA GLN A 105 7.90 -10.36 -13.44
C GLN A 105 9.13 -10.32 -12.55
N GLU A 106 9.30 -9.29 -11.73
CA GLU A 106 10.42 -9.21 -10.79
C GLU A 106 10.34 -10.31 -9.71
N ILE A 107 9.14 -10.66 -9.23
CA ILE A 107 8.92 -11.81 -8.33
C ILE A 107 9.39 -13.13 -8.98
N ALA A 108 9.02 -13.37 -10.24
CA ALA A 108 9.47 -14.55 -10.98
C ALA A 108 11.00 -14.55 -11.16
N ASN A 109 11.56 -13.44 -11.69
CA ASN A 109 12.99 -13.29 -11.90
C ASN A 109 13.82 -13.52 -10.62
N TYR A 110 13.36 -13.07 -9.45
CA TYR A 110 14.04 -13.32 -8.18
C TYR A 110 13.92 -14.77 -7.71
N THR A 111 12.80 -15.43 -8.00
CA THR A 111 12.61 -16.87 -7.70
C THR A 111 13.55 -17.73 -8.54
N ASP A 112 13.60 -17.46 -9.86
CA ASP A 112 14.52 -18.11 -10.80
C ASP A 112 16.00 -17.89 -10.41
N LEU A 113 16.37 -16.64 -10.08
CA LEU A 113 17.75 -16.24 -9.78
C LEU A 113 18.28 -16.80 -8.45
N TYR A 114 17.43 -16.92 -7.42
CA TYR A 114 17.84 -17.30 -6.06
C TYR A 114 17.36 -18.69 -5.63
N GLY A 115 16.79 -19.47 -6.54
CA GLY A 115 16.33 -20.85 -6.32
C GLY A 115 15.28 -20.94 -5.21
N LEU A 116 14.26 -20.07 -5.26
CA LEU A 116 13.25 -19.99 -4.20
C LEU A 116 12.21 -21.11 -4.34
N PRO A 117 11.58 -21.57 -3.23
CA PRO A 117 10.43 -22.47 -3.27
C PRO A 117 9.28 -21.88 -4.10
N ASP A 118 8.40 -22.75 -4.63
CA ASP A 118 7.31 -22.33 -5.49
C ASP A 118 6.20 -21.59 -4.71
N HIS A 119 6.40 -20.29 -4.57
CA HIS A 119 5.42 -19.31 -4.10
C HIS A 119 5.14 -18.25 -5.18
N VAL A 120 5.59 -18.46 -6.42
CA VAL A 120 5.56 -17.43 -7.48
C VAL A 120 4.11 -17.04 -7.80
N ALA A 121 3.24 -18.03 -7.96
CA ALA A 121 1.82 -17.80 -8.24
C ALA A 121 1.15 -16.98 -7.13
N ASP A 122 1.39 -17.33 -5.87
CA ASP A 122 0.78 -16.72 -4.69
C ASP A 122 1.30 -15.30 -4.44
N LEU A 123 2.61 -15.08 -4.56
CA LEU A 123 3.22 -13.75 -4.43
C LEU A 123 2.76 -12.81 -5.56
N GLN A 124 2.67 -13.32 -6.80
CA GLN A 124 2.05 -12.58 -7.90
C GLN A 124 0.56 -12.33 -7.67
N TYR A 125 -0.18 -13.28 -7.08
CA TYR A 125 -1.59 -13.12 -6.74
C TYR A 125 -1.78 -12.02 -5.69
N ALA A 126 -1.06 -12.10 -4.56
CA ALA A 126 -1.04 -11.10 -3.51
C ALA A 126 -0.70 -9.69 -4.04
N SER A 127 0.37 -9.55 -4.82
CA SER A 127 0.75 -8.27 -5.46
C SER A 127 -0.40 -7.69 -6.31
N ARG A 128 -1.10 -8.53 -7.08
CA ARG A 128 -2.26 -8.12 -7.89
C ARG A 128 -3.47 -7.77 -7.03
N MET A 129 -3.78 -8.55 -5.99
CA MET A 129 -4.96 -8.35 -5.13
C MET A 129 -4.84 -7.10 -4.26
N CYS A 130 -3.68 -6.85 -3.64
CA CYS A 130 -3.43 -5.60 -2.93
C CYS A 130 -3.67 -4.39 -3.85
N ALA A 131 -3.15 -4.44 -5.08
CA ALA A 131 -3.34 -3.39 -6.07
C ALA A 131 -4.79 -3.25 -6.55
N LYS A 132 -5.56 -4.34 -6.67
CA LYS A 132 -7.00 -4.29 -6.98
C LYS A 132 -7.82 -3.68 -5.84
N VAL A 133 -7.53 -4.05 -4.60
CA VAL A 133 -8.25 -3.55 -3.42
C VAL A 133 -8.04 -2.04 -3.26
N ASP A 134 -6.78 -1.60 -3.23
CA ASP A 134 -6.41 -0.20 -2.97
C ASP A 134 -6.75 0.74 -4.14
N SER A 135 -7.09 0.21 -5.32
CA SER A 135 -7.51 1.03 -6.47
C SER A 135 -9.00 0.95 -6.80
N ALA A 136 -9.69 -0.14 -6.48
CA ALA A 136 -11.05 -0.41 -6.93
C ALA A 136 -12.06 -0.83 -5.86
N ALA A 137 -11.64 -1.47 -4.76
CA ALA A 137 -12.55 -1.84 -3.68
C ALA A 137 -12.64 -0.75 -2.59
N VAL A 138 -11.53 -0.07 -2.32
CA VAL A 138 -11.51 1.25 -1.66
C VAL A 138 -11.53 2.31 -2.76
N GLN A 139 -12.45 3.28 -2.66
CA GLN A 139 -12.61 4.34 -3.65
C GLN A 139 -12.60 5.73 -3.00
N ASP A 140 -11.42 6.11 -2.52
CA ASP A 140 -11.13 7.36 -1.80
C ASP A 140 -10.64 8.50 -2.70
N GLY A 141 -10.55 8.25 -4.01
CA GLY A 141 -10.08 9.21 -5.01
C GLY A 141 -8.56 9.30 -5.17
N TYR A 142 -7.78 8.44 -4.48
CA TYR A 142 -6.33 8.41 -4.61
C TYR A 142 -5.91 7.37 -5.66
N GLN A 143 -5.33 7.83 -6.78
CA GLN A 143 -4.82 6.94 -7.82
C GLN A 143 -3.46 6.35 -7.42
N ILE A 144 -3.39 5.03 -7.27
CA ILE A 144 -2.15 4.30 -6.95
C ILE A 144 -1.06 4.57 -8.01
N TYR A 145 0.09 5.06 -7.54
CA TYR A 145 1.26 5.41 -8.37
C TYR A 145 2.59 4.86 -7.83
N GLN A 146 2.58 4.23 -6.66
CA GLN A 146 3.68 3.48 -6.07
C GLN A 146 3.12 2.14 -5.59
N HIS A 147 3.77 1.04 -5.97
CA HIS A 147 3.54 -0.29 -5.41
C HIS A 147 4.91 -0.85 -5.04
N PHE A 148 5.15 -1.10 -3.76
CA PHE A 148 6.40 -1.68 -3.28
C PHE A 148 6.10 -2.99 -2.56
N PHE A 149 6.51 -4.09 -3.16
CA PHE A 149 6.21 -5.45 -2.71
C PHE A 149 7.49 -6.07 -2.16
N MET A 150 7.44 -6.56 -0.93
CA MET A 150 8.56 -7.14 -0.22
C MET A 150 8.21 -8.58 0.13
N PHE A 151 9.12 -9.52 -0.09
CA PHE A 151 8.87 -10.92 0.26
C PHE A 151 10.15 -11.65 0.68
N THR A 152 9.97 -12.76 1.39
CA THR A 152 11.04 -13.60 1.91
C THR A 152 11.05 -14.98 1.28
N ARG A 153 12.14 -15.74 1.47
CA ARG A 153 12.35 -17.09 0.88
C ARG A 153 11.25 -18.11 1.20
N ASP A 154 10.41 -17.84 2.20
CA ASP A 154 9.34 -18.71 2.72
C ASP A 154 7.92 -18.23 2.33
N GLY A 155 7.81 -17.36 1.32
CA GLY A 155 6.53 -16.85 0.84
C GLY A 155 5.88 -15.77 1.71
N SER A 156 6.44 -15.42 2.86
CA SER A 156 5.94 -14.28 3.67
C SER A 156 6.14 -12.96 2.89
N TRP A 157 5.21 -12.01 3.01
CA TRP A 157 5.25 -10.76 2.25
C TRP A 157 4.63 -9.55 2.96
N ALA A 158 5.01 -8.36 2.50
CA ALA A 158 4.40 -7.08 2.87
C ALA A 158 4.33 -6.14 1.66
N VAL A 159 3.37 -5.22 1.64
CA VAL A 159 3.24 -4.22 0.57
C VAL A 159 3.06 -2.83 1.15
N VAL A 160 3.79 -1.86 0.59
CA VAL A 160 3.53 -0.43 0.79
C VAL A 160 3.12 0.18 -0.54
N GLN A 161 1.84 0.55 -0.64
CA GLN A 161 1.29 1.26 -1.80
C GLN A 161 1.08 2.74 -1.46
N GLN A 162 1.18 3.61 -2.47
CA GLN A 162 0.79 5.01 -2.31
C GLN A 162 -0.05 5.48 -3.49
N GLY A 163 -1.18 6.08 -3.17
CA GLY A 163 -2.05 6.80 -4.09
C GLY A 163 -1.86 8.32 -3.99
N MET A 164 -2.17 9.02 -5.08
CA MET A 164 -2.22 10.49 -5.13
C MET A 164 -3.62 10.95 -5.52
N ASN A 165 -4.14 11.99 -4.88
CA ASN A 165 -5.37 12.65 -5.30
C ASN A 165 -5.01 14.04 -5.86
N GLY A 166 -5.16 14.18 -7.18
CA GLY A 166 -4.78 15.40 -7.91
C GLY A 166 -5.75 16.58 -7.73
N GLN A 167 -6.91 16.37 -7.13
CA GLN A 167 -7.88 17.44 -6.84
C GLN A 167 -7.59 18.14 -5.51
N ASN A 168 -7.22 17.36 -4.49
CA ASN A 168 -7.01 17.87 -3.13
C ASN A 168 -5.52 18.08 -2.79
N GLY A 169 -4.59 17.59 -3.61
CA GLY A 169 -3.15 17.79 -3.43
C GLY A 169 -2.48 16.86 -2.43
N TRP A 170 -3.14 15.77 -2.01
CA TRP A 170 -2.67 14.85 -0.97
C TRP A 170 -2.21 13.49 -1.53
N ALA A 171 -1.37 12.80 -0.75
CA ALA A 171 -1.07 11.39 -0.90
C ALA A 171 -1.68 10.55 0.23
N ARG A 172 -2.00 9.29 -0.07
CA ARG A 172 -2.52 8.29 0.88
C ARG A 172 -1.72 7.01 0.76
N ARG A 173 -1.30 6.43 1.88
CA ARG A 173 -0.42 5.26 1.95
C ARG A 173 -1.14 4.07 2.58
N TYR A 174 -1.01 2.91 1.95
CA TYR A 174 -1.67 1.66 2.33
C TYR A 174 -0.59 0.63 2.64
N HIS A 175 -0.67 -0.03 3.79
CA HIS A 175 0.27 -1.03 4.25
C HIS A 175 -0.44 -2.37 4.42
N TRP A 176 0.21 -3.43 3.93
CA TRP A 176 -0.25 -4.82 3.94
C TRP A 176 0.85 -5.72 4.52
N LEU A 177 0.45 -6.81 5.20
CA LEU A 177 1.34 -7.79 5.81
C LEU A 177 0.69 -9.18 5.77
N SER A 178 1.45 -10.21 5.34
CA SER A 178 0.95 -11.58 5.27
C SER A 178 0.61 -12.19 6.64
N ASP A 179 1.38 -11.89 7.69
CA ASP A 179 1.32 -12.56 9.02
C ASP A 179 -0.10 -12.66 9.62
N ASN A 180 -1.01 -11.71 9.31
CA ASN A 180 -2.37 -11.67 9.85
C ASN A 180 -3.46 -11.60 8.76
N LEU A 181 -3.13 -11.76 7.47
CA LEU A 181 -4.11 -11.63 6.39
C LEU A 181 -4.97 -12.89 6.27
N GLN A 182 -6.24 -12.79 6.68
CA GLN A 182 -7.22 -13.89 6.60
C GLN A 182 -8.05 -13.87 5.30
N ASN A 183 -8.13 -12.72 4.62
CA ASN A 183 -9.04 -12.48 3.49
C ASN A 183 -8.57 -11.21 2.74
N PHE A 184 -8.48 -11.19 1.41
CA PHE A 184 -8.05 -9.96 0.70
C PHE A 184 -9.14 -8.89 0.62
N VAL A 185 -10.41 -9.25 0.85
CA VAL A 185 -11.58 -8.39 0.63
C VAL A 185 -12.40 -8.08 1.88
N GLU A 186 -11.88 -8.36 3.08
CA GLU A 186 -12.44 -7.89 4.36
C GLU A 186 -11.37 -7.38 5.33
N GLU A 187 -11.46 -6.10 5.71
CA GLU A 187 -10.58 -5.34 6.62
C GLU A 187 -9.06 -5.61 6.44
N PRO A 188 -8.55 -5.80 5.21
CA PRO A 188 -7.31 -6.53 4.95
C PRO A 188 -6.01 -5.75 5.26
N HIS A 189 -6.12 -4.43 5.40
CA HIS A 189 -4.98 -3.55 5.62
C HIS A 189 -4.38 -3.74 7.00
N ALA A 190 -3.05 -3.73 7.09
CA ALA A 190 -2.37 -3.46 8.35
C ALA A 190 -2.60 -2.00 8.77
N ALA A 191 -2.43 -1.06 7.82
CA ALA A 191 -2.66 0.36 8.03
C ALA A 191 -3.10 1.08 6.75
N VAL A 192 -4.04 2.02 6.87
CA VAL A 192 -4.30 3.05 5.84
C VAL A 192 -4.05 4.41 6.47
N CYS A 193 -3.23 5.22 5.81
CA CYS A 193 -2.64 6.45 6.35
C CYS A 193 -2.89 7.63 5.41
N GLY A 194 -3.47 8.71 5.94
CA GLY A 194 -3.73 9.92 5.18
C GLY A 194 -4.76 10.82 5.85
N SER A 195 -5.27 11.81 5.11
CA SER A 195 -6.39 12.65 5.55
C SER A 195 -7.71 11.87 5.42
N LEU A 196 -8.57 12.00 6.44
CA LEU A 196 -9.93 11.43 6.44
C LEU A 196 -10.82 12.11 5.38
N GLY A 197 -11.53 11.33 4.58
CA GLY A 197 -12.53 11.79 3.61
C GLY A 197 -13.97 11.57 4.10
N PRO A 198 -14.94 12.42 3.72
CA PRO A 198 -16.26 12.45 4.34
C PRO A 198 -17.22 11.32 3.90
N LYS A 199 -17.08 10.82 2.67
CA LYS A 199 -17.83 9.65 2.14
C LYS A 199 -16.96 8.93 1.10
N ILE A 200 -16.60 7.68 1.38
CA ILE A 200 -15.66 6.86 0.59
C ILE A 200 -16.24 5.46 0.44
N LEU A 201 -16.55 5.02 -0.80
CA LEU A 201 -17.03 3.66 -1.02
C LEU A 201 -15.94 2.66 -0.62
N ASN A 202 -16.25 1.83 0.36
CA ASN A 202 -15.32 0.91 1.01
C ASN A 202 -15.88 -0.51 1.01
N MET A 203 -15.73 -1.21 -0.12
CA MET A 203 -16.23 -2.57 -0.30
C MET A 203 -15.48 -3.61 0.53
N VAL A 204 -14.33 -3.26 1.12
CA VAL A 204 -13.60 -4.15 2.03
C VAL A 204 -13.94 -3.95 3.51
N SER A 205 -14.81 -3.02 3.89
CA SER A 205 -15.27 -3.00 5.28
C SER A 205 -16.19 -4.19 5.59
N ARG A 206 -16.20 -4.66 6.84
CA ARG A 206 -17.16 -5.66 7.34
C ARG A 206 -18.62 -5.29 7.08
N GLU A 207 -18.91 -4.00 7.22
CA GLU A 207 -20.22 -3.40 6.92
C GLU A 207 -20.70 -3.69 5.47
N SER A 208 -19.78 -3.93 4.53
CA SER A 208 -20.07 -4.13 3.10
C SER A 208 -20.30 -5.59 2.68
N ALA A 209 -20.42 -6.55 3.62
CA ALA A 209 -20.52 -7.98 3.32
C ALA A 209 -21.65 -8.31 2.32
N GLY A 210 -22.91 -7.97 2.63
CA GLY A 210 -24.03 -8.24 1.71
C GLY A 210 -23.91 -7.51 0.36
N ALA A 211 -23.23 -6.36 0.30
CA ALA A 211 -22.94 -5.68 -0.96
C ALA A 211 -21.85 -6.40 -1.78
N ARG A 212 -20.89 -7.08 -1.14
CA ARG A 212 -19.96 -8.00 -1.81
C ARG A 212 -20.71 -9.21 -2.39
N ASP A 213 -21.56 -9.86 -1.60
CA ASP A 213 -22.30 -11.06 -2.01
C ASP A 213 -23.25 -10.77 -3.19
N VAL A 214 -24.00 -9.67 -3.12
CA VAL A 214 -24.88 -9.22 -4.21
C VAL A 214 -24.09 -8.72 -5.43
N SER A 215 -22.82 -8.31 -5.28
CA SER A 215 -21.94 -8.06 -6.44
C SER A 215 -21.55 -9.37 -7.15
N VAL A 216 -21.30 -10.44 -6.39
CA VAL A 216 -21.02 -11.79 -6.94
C VAL A 216 -22.25 -12.37 -7.64
N PHE A 217 -23.44 -12.20 -7.04
CA PHE A 217 -24.70 -12.56 -7.67
C PHE A 217 -24.86 -11.86 -9.04
N GLN A 218 -24.75 -10.52 -9.08
CA GLN A 218 -24.88 -9.76 -10.33
C GLN A 218 -23.81 -10.08 -11.39
N ALA A 219 -22.64 -10.57 -10.99
CA ALA A 219 -21.62 -11.02 -11.93
C ALA A 219 -21.99 -12.34 -12.64
N ARG A 220 -22.95 -13.09 -12.10
CA ARG A 220 -23.52 -14.33 -12.66
C ARG A 220 -24.86 -14.10 -13.37
N GLU A 221 -25.48 -12.94 -13.15
CA GLU A 221 -26.71 -12.54 -13.85
C GLU A 221 -26.45 -12.10 -15.30
N ARG A 222 -27.48 -12.17 -16.14
CA ARG A 222 -27.38 -11.84 -17.57
C ARG A 222 -26.89 -10.40 -17.78
N PRO A 223 -25.79 -10.18 -18.52
CA PRO A 223 -25.19 -8.85 -18.70
C PRO A 223 -26.15 -7.77 -19.20
N ASP A 224 -27.07 -8.14 -20.09
CA ASP A 224 -28.06 -7.22 -20.68
C ASP A 224 -29.11 -6.74 -19.66
N GLU A 225 -29.43 -7.56 -18.66
CA GLU A 225 -30.40 -7.25 -17.59
C GLU A 225 -29.76 -6.34 -16.52
N VAL A 226 -28.48 -6.58 -16.19
CA VAL A 226 -27.66 -5.66 -15.37
C VAL A 226 -27.47 -4.31 -16.09
N VAL A 227 -27.19 -4.31 -17.39
CA VAL A 227 -27.08 -3.08 -18.21
C VAL A 227 -28.41 -2.33 -18.29
N ALA A 228 -29.55 -3.02 -18.46
CA ALA A 228 -30.87 -2.41 -18.44
C ALA A 228 -31.18 -1.78 -17.08
N THR A 229 -30.78 -2.42 -15.99
CA THR A 229 -30.95 -1.90 -14.62
C THR A 229 -30.10 -0.66 -14.37
N LEU A 230 -28.82 -0.66 -14.78
CA LEU A 230 -27.97 0.54 -14.73
C LEU A 230 -28.52 1.71 -15.56
N LYS A 231 -29.10 1.44 -16.73
CA LYS A 231 -29.78 2.45 -17.56
C LYS A 231 -31.00 3.03 -16.86
N LYS A 232 -31.83 2.21 -16.20
CA LYS A 232 -32.98 2.66 -15.39
C LYS A 232 -32.50 3.56 -14.24
N ILE A 233 -31.49 3.15 -13.47
CA ILE A 233 -30.95 3.93 -12.35
C ILE A 233 -30.38 5.27 -12.83
N ALA A 234 -29.66 5.30 -13.96
CA ALA A 234 -29.15 6.53 -14.56
C ALA A 234 -30.24 7.51 -15.04
N ALA A 235 -31.48 7.05 -15.19
CA ALA A 235 -32.64 7.86 -15.60
C ALA A 235 -33.54 8.29 -14.42
N LEU A 236 -33.24 7.86 -13.18
CA LEU A 236 -34.01 8.29 -12.01
C LEU A 236 -33.76 9.77 -11.69
N PRO A 237 -34.79 10.53 -11.26
CA PRO A 237 -34.63 11.88 -10.71
C PRO A 237 -33.65 11.89 -9.53
N ARG A 238 -32.81 12.94 -9.43
CA ARG A 238 -31.83 13.07 -8.35
C ARG A 238 -32.47 13.03 -6.96
N GLU A 239 -33.68 13.56 -6.80
CA GLU A 239 -34.44 13.49 -5.55
C GLU A 239 -34.76 12.05 -5.12
N GLN A 240 -35.08 11.16 -6.06
CA GLN A 240 -35.34 9.74 -5.77
C GLN A 240 -34.04 8.98 -5.45
N ILE A 241 -32.94 9.31 -6.13
CA ILE A 241 -31.60 8.77 -5.80
C ILE A 241 -31.16 9.25 -4.40
N ALA A 242 -31.51 10.48 -4.00
CA ALA A 242 -31.16 11.05 -2.70
C ALA A 242 -31.96 10.49 -1.50
N MET A 243 -32.97 9.64 -1.72
CA MET A 243 -33.63 8.87 -0.66
C MET A 243 -32.86 7.60 -0.28
N LEU A 244 -31.91 7.17 -1.12
CA LEU A 244 -30.91 6.13 -0.80
C LEU A 244 -29.74 6.79 -0.05
N GLN A 245 -28.89 6.02 0.64
CA GLN A 245 -27.76 6.59 1.40
C GLN A 245 -26.53 6.90 0.53
N LEU A 246 -26.66 6.65 -0.78
CA LEU A 246 -25.75 7.05 -1.85
C LEU A 246 -25.36 8.55 -1.76
N PRO A 247 -24.07 8.89 -1.82
CA PRO A 247 -23.61 10.24 -2.13
C PRO A 247 -24.29 10.83 -3.39
N ALA A 248 -24.85 12.03 -3.27
CA ALA A 248 -25.62 12.75 -4.31
C ALA A 248 -24.86 13.09 -5.61
N ALA A 249 -23.61 12.63 -5.74
CA ALA A 249 -22.73 12.82 -6.88
C ALA A 249 -21.95 11.53 -7.24
N HIS A 250 -22.59 10.36 -7.17
CA HIS A 250 -22.08 9.18 -7.88
C HIS A 250 -22.50 9.23 -9.36
N PRO A 251 -21.58 9.49 -10.31
CA PRO A 251 -21.89 9.31 -11.72
C PRO A 251 -22.09 7.82 -11.99
N VAL A 252 -23.30 7.43 -12.39
CA VAL A 252 -23.59 6.08 -12.86
C VAL A 252 -22.64 5.79 -14.02
N PRO A 253 -21.79 4.77 -13.93
CA PRO A 253 -20.78 4.54 -14.96
C PRO A 253 -21.45 4.13 -16.28
N GLN A 254 -20.96 4.65 -17.40
CA GLN A 254 -21.51 4.36 -18.73
C GLN A 254 -21.58 2.84 -18.95
N ALA A 255 -22.80 2.30 -19.08
CA ALA A 255 -23.02 0.86 -19.07
C ALA A 255 -22.27 0.13 -20.22
N SER A 256 -22.17 0.75 -21.39
CA SER A 256 -21.38 0.26 -22.54
C SER A 256 -19.89 0.06 -22.23
N ARG A 257 -19.33 0.79 -21.27
CA ARG A 257 -17.93 0.64 -20.82
C ARG A 257 -17.74 -0.57 -19.91
N ILE A 258 -18.80 -1.04 -19.25
CA ILE A 258 -18.75 -2.18 -18.32
C ILE A 258 -19.29 -3.46 -18.98
N GLU A 259 -20.19 -3.36 -19.96
CA GLU A 259 -20.82 -4.51 -20.65
C GLU A 259 -19.82 -5.61 -21.06
N LYS A 260 -18.68 -5.26 -21.68
CA LYS A 260 -17.63 -6.23 -22.04
C LYS A 260 -17.01 -6.94 -20.82
N THR A 261 -16.97 -6.28 -19.67
CA THR A 261 -16.55 -6.88 -18.39
C THR A 261 -17.67 -7.73 -17.79
N LEU A 262 -18.94 -7.34 -17.94
CA LEU A 262 -20.09 -8.14 -17.49
C LEU A 262 -20.20 -9.44 -18.27
N ARG A 263 -20.05 -9.42 -19.60
CA ARG A 263 -20.04 -10.66 -20.41
C ARG A 263 -18.90 -11.60 -19.98
N TYR A 264 -17.68 -11.09 -19.84
CA TYR A 264 -16.56 -11.88 -19.32
C TYR A 264 -16.77 -12.38 -17.87
N LEU A 265 -17.43 -11.62 -17.00
CA LEU A 265 -17.76 -12.06 -15.63
C LEU A 265 -18.83 -13.15 -15.61
N TYR A 266 -19.83 -13.05 -16.48
CA TYR A 266 -20.88 -14.06 -16.66
C TYR A 266 -20.26 -15.39 -17.14
N ASP A 267 -19.37 -15.33 -18.14
CA ASP A 267 -18.63 -16.49 -18.64
C ASP A 267 -17.66 -17.09 -17.58
N LEU A 268 -17.17 -16.28 -16.64
CA LEU A 268 -16.28 -16.68 -15.55
C LEU A 268 -17.03 -17.20 -14.30
N ALA A 269 -18.29 -16.79 -14.13
CA ALA A 269 -19.18 -17.13 -13.01
C ALA A 269 -18.52 -17.13 -11.60
N PRO A 270 -17.81 -16.05 -11.19
CA PRO A 270 -16.98 -16.04 -9.98
C PRO A 270 -17.75 -16.47 -8.73
N GLU A 271 -17.12 -17.26 -7.87
CA GLU A 271 -17.74 -17.88 -6.69
C GLU A 271 -17.80 -16.95 -5.47
N ASN A 272 -16.89 -15.98 -5.42
CA ASN A 272 -16.76 -15.06 -4.31
C ASN A 272 -16.23 -13.69 -4.78
N TYR A 273 -16.30 -12.70 -3.89
CA TYR A 273 -15.95 -11.31 -4.23
C TYR A 273 -14.44 -11.12 -4.47
N GLU A 274 -13.60 -12.02 -3.96
CA GLU A 274 -12.16 -12.01 -4.18
C GLU A 274 -11.81 -12.44 -5.63
N GLN A 275 -12.43 -13.52 -6.13
CA GLN A 275 -12.37 -13.90 -7.55
C GLN A 275 -12.92 -12.81 -8.47
N LEU A 276 -14.09 -12.24 -8.14
CA LEU A 276 -14.71 -11.13 -8.88
C LEU A 276 -13.77 -9.91 -8.93
N LEU A 277 -13.20 -9.51 -7.79
CA LEU A 277 -12.30 -8.36 -7.72
C LEU A 277 -10.96 -8.63 -8.42
N GLY A 278 -10.46 -9.88 -8.40
CA GLY A 278 -9.27 -10.30 -9.14
C GLY A 278 -9.46 -10.28 -10.65
N ALA A 279 -10.66 -10.61 -11.15
CA ALA A 279 -10.97 -10.79 -12.56
C ALA A 279 -10.50 -9.65 -13.50
N ARG A 280 -10.14 -10.01 -14.74
CA ARG A 280 -9.70 -9.08 -15.76
C ARG A 280 -10.81 -8.09 -16.13
N GLY A 281 -10.47 -6.81 -16.30
CA GLY A 281 -11.43 -5.75 -16.64
C GLY A 281 -12.21 -5.18 -15.44
N VAL A 282 -12.35 -5.93 -14.35
CA VAL A 282 -12.95 -5.42 -13.11
C VAL A 282 -12.07 -4.33 -12.50
N GLY A 283 -12.67 -3.17 -12.32
CA GLY A 283 -12.06 -1.97 -11.75
C GLY A 283 -13.11 -1.07 -11.09
N PRO A 284 -12.78 0.19 -10.79
CA PRO A 284 -13.59 1.02 -9.88
C PRO A 284 -15.00 1.28 -10.40
N ALA A 285 -15.16 1.39 -11.72
CA ALA A 285 -16.45 1.57 -12.37
C ALA A 285 -17.35 0.32 -12.22
N THR A 286 -16.79 -0.88 -12.42
CA THR A 286 -17.52 -2.16 -12.25
C THR A 286 -17.96 -2.34 -10.81
N VAL A 287 -17.07 -2.09 -9.85
CA VAL A 287 -17.37 -2.19 -8.42
C VAL A 287 -18.47 -1.20 -8.01
N ARG A 288 -18.45 0.05 -8.49
CA ARG A 288 -19.54 1.00 -8.26
C ARG A 288 -20.86 0.57 -8.88
N ALA A 289 -20.83 -0.01 -10.09
CA ALA A 289 -22.04 -0.45 -10.77
C ALA A 289 -22.76 -1.55 -9.97
N PHE A 290 -22.02 -2.56 -9.50
CA PHE A 290 -22.58 -3.63 -8.69
C PHE A 290 -23.04 -3.15 -7.31
N ALA A 291 -22.28 -2.29 -6.62
CA ALA A 291 -22.70 -1.71 -5.34
C ALA A 291 -23.99 -0.87 -5.47
N LEU A 292 -24.08 -0.05 -6.53
CA LEU A 292 -25.24 0.81 -6.82
C LEU A 292 -26.51 0.00 -7.12
N VAL A 293 -26.41 -1.03 -7.96
CA VAL A 293 -27.54 -1.93 -8.24
C VAL A 293 -27.88 -2.77 -7.00
N GLY A 294 -26.89 -3.13 -6.19
CA GLY A 294 -27.07 -3.78 -4.88
C GLY A 294 -27.96 -2.96 -3.95
N GLU A 295 -27.65 -1.68 -3.75
CA GLU A 295 -28.42 -0.80 -2.87
C GLU A 295 -29.82 -0.49 -3.44
N VAL A 296 -29.96 -0.31 -4.76
CA VAL A 296 -31.25 0.01 -5.40
C VAL A 296 -32.21 -1.19 -5.47
N VAL A 297 -31.72 -2.37 -5.87
CA VAL A 297 -32.58 -3.53 -6.19
C VAL A 297 -32.73 -4.50 -5.03
N TYR A 298 -31.67 -4.67 -4.23
CA TYR A 298 -31.60 -5.67 -3.16
C TYR A 298 -31.55 -5.04 -1.75
N GLY A 299 -31.51 -3.70 -1.66
CA GLY A 299 -31.47 -2.95 -0.39
C GLY A 299 -30.16 -3.11 0.40
N VAL A 300 -29.16 -3.84 -0.11
CA VAL A 300 -27.89 -4.06 0.57
C VAL A 300 -27.01 -2.83 0.45
N ARG A 301 -26.56 -2.30 1.59
CA ARG A 301 -25.73 -1.08 1.63
C ARG A 301 -24.25 -1.44 1.58
N ALA A 302 -23.48 -0.69 0.81
CA ALA A 302 -22.04 -0.66 0.95
C ALA A 302 -21.64 0.37 2.02
N SER A 303 -20.52 0.13 2.71
CA SER A 303 -19.97 1.13 3.63
C SER A 303 -19.42 2.32 2.86
N PHE A 304 -19.75 3.52 3.35
CA PHE A 304 -19.17 4.79 2.89
C PHE A 304 -18.10 5.34 3.85
N LYS A 305 -17.62 4.51 4.77
CA LYS A 305 -16.68 4.83 5.83
C LYS A 305 -15.23 4.71 5.35
N ASP A 306 -14.46 5.77 5.55
CA ASP A 306 -13.04 5.81 5.22
C ASP A 306 -12.24 4.74 5.99
N PRO A 307 -11.44 3.88 5.34
CA PRO A 307 -10.57 2.92 6.02
C PRO A 307 -9.33 3.54 6.68
N VAL A 308 -9.10 4.86 6.60
CA VAL A 308 -7.98 5.52 7.32
C VAL A 308 -8.03 5.22 8.82
N ARG A 309 -6.97 4.57 9.31
CA ARG A 309 -6.73 4.28 10.73
C ARG A 309 -5.64 5.19 11.34
N TYR A 310 -4.80 5.81 10.49
CA TYR A 310 -3.62 6.55 10.95
C TYR A 310 -3.43 7.94 10.32
N SER A 311 -3.00 8.84 11.19
CA SER A 311 -2.50 10.18 10.90
C SER A 311 -1.28 10.49 11.80
N PHE A 312 -0.45 11.48 11.47
CA PHE A 312 0.94 11.62 11.95
C PHE A 312 1.16 12.78 12.94
N ALA A 313 1.91 13.87 12.78
CA ALA A 313 2.74 14.48 11.72
C ALA A 313 4.17 14.70 12.26
N HIS A 314 4.97 15.56 11.62
CA HIS A 314 5.20 16.94 12.06
C HIS A 314 5.74 17.75 10.87
N GLY A 315 5.85 19.09 11.04
CA GLY A 315 6.14 20.07 9.98
C GLY A 315 7.38 19.79 9.13
N GLY A 316 7.44 20.34 7.91
CA GLY A 316 8.57 20.11 7.00
C GLY A 316 8.58 20.90 5.69
N LYS A 317 9.52 20.54 4.83
CA LYS A 317 9.95 21.12 3.54
C LYS A 317 10.58 22.51 3.59
N ASP A 318 9.91 23.51 4.16
CA ASP A 318 10.30 24.93 3.97
C ASP A 318 11.33 25.44 5.00
N GLY A 319 12.21 24.54 5.46
CA GLY A 319 13.35 24.89 6.32
C GLY A 319 13.04 24.98 7.82
N HIS A 320 12.13 24.15 8.34
CA HIS A 320 11.88 24.00 9.78
C HIS A 320 11.91 22.53 10.22
N PRO A 321 12.59 22.21 11.35
CA PRO A 321 13.40 23.11 12.16
C PRO A 321 14.78 23.42 11.54
N TYR A 322 15.41 22.47 10.83
CA TYR A 322 16.78 22.62 10.31
C TYR A 322 17.01 21.89 8.97
N PRO A 323 17.92 22.37 8.10
CA PRO A 323 18.36 21.63 6.91
C PRO A 323 19.24 20.42 7.26
N VAL A 324 19.28 19.42 6.37
CA VAL A 324 20.05 18.17 6.56
C VAL A 324 21.56 18.44 6.65
N ASP A 325 22.13 18.26 7.85
CA ASP A 325 23.58 18.33 8.09
C ASP A 325 24.30 17.19 7.38
N ARG A 326 24.94 17.53 6.25
CA ARG A 326 25.67 16.57 5.42
C ARG A 326 26.83 15.91 6.16
N LYS A 327 27.54 16.61 7.05
CA LYS A 327 28.76 16.12 7.71
C LYS A 327 28.41 15.09 8.79
N ASN A 328 27.44 15.41 9.65
CA ASN A 328 26.98 14.45 10.66
C ASN A 328 26.25 13.27 10.01
N TYR A 329 25.52 13.48 8.90
CA TYR A 329 24.88 12.38 8.17
C TYR A 329 25.89 11.41 7.52
N ASP A 330 26.99 11.92 6.91
CA ASP A 330 28.10 11.07 6.43
C ASP A 330 28.75 10.27 7.58
N ARG A 331 28.97 10.93 8.73
CA ARG A 331 29.54 10.30 9.93
C ARG A 331 28.66 9.17 10.46
N SER A 332 27.34 9.39 10.55
CA SER A 332 26.38 8.38 10.99
C SER A 332 26.35 7.16 10.05
N ILE A 333 26.41 7.38 8.74
CA ILE A 333 26.54 6.30 7.74
C ILE A 333 27.84 5.54 7.96
N GLY A 334 28.98 6.23 8.03
CA GLY A 334 30.28 5.59 8.25
C GLY A 334 30.34 4.80 9.56
N MET A 335 29.70 5.28 10.62
CA MET A 335 29.60 4.57 11.90
C MET A 335 28.73 3.31 11.80
N LEU A 336 27.55 3.38 11.17
CA LEU A 336 26.65 2.24 11.01
C LEU A 336 27.24 1.18 10.05
N GLU A 337 27.80 1.57 8.91
CA GLU A 337 28.52 0.67 8.00
C GLU A 337 29.76 0.02 8.65
N THR A 338 30.37 0.67 9.64
CA THR A 338 31.50 0.11 10.40
C THR A 338 31.02 -0.82 11.51
N ALA A 339 29.88 -0.53 12.15
CA ALA A 339 29.25 -1.43 13.11
C ALA A 339 28.83 -2.74 12.42
N LEU A 340 28.13 -2.66 11.29
CA LEU A 340 27.64 -3.84 10.56
C LEU A 340 28.77 -4.71 10.01
N ARG A 341 29.84 -4.10 9.49
CA ARG A 341 31.05 -4.83 9.11
C ARG A 341 31.77 -5.51 10.28
N ARG A 342 31.46 -5.16 11.53
CA ARG A 342 31.99 -5.82 12.73
C ARG A 342 31.07 -6.90 13.28
N VAL A 343 29.75 -6.73 13.20
CA VAL A 343 28.77 -7.80 13.52
C VAL A 343 28.99 -8.99 12.59
N ARG A 344 29.11 -8.76 11.27
CA ARG A 344 29.47 -9.78 10.26
C ARG A 344 30.82 -10.47 10.46
N VAL A 345 31.70 -9.90 11.30
CA VAL A 345 33.02 -10.46 11.65
C VAL A 345 32.98 -11.16 13.03
N GLY A 346 31.81 -11.23 13.67
CA GLY A 346 31.57 -11.99 14.90
C GLY A 346 31.90 -11.25 16.19
N GLU A 347 32.16 -9.94 16.16
CA GLU A 347 32.47 -9.13 17.35
C GLU A 347 31.21 -8.84 18.22
N ARG A 348 30.67 -9.89 18.87
CA ARG A 348 29.45 -9.84 19.70
C ARG A 348 29.44 -8.69 20.72
N ASP A 349 30.58 -8.35 21.31
CA ASP A 349 30.70 -7.34 22.37
C ASP A 349 30.31 -5.91 21.96
N LYS A 350 30.11 -5.67 20.64
CA LYS A 350 29.67 -4.36 20.10
C LYS A 350 28.17 -4.28 19.79
N MET A 351 27.44 -5.40 19.85
CA MET A 351 25.96 -5.46 19.75
C MET A 351 25.31 -4.57 20.82
N ASP A 352 25.91 -4.62 22.02
CA ASP A 352 25.56 -3.84 23.19
C ASP A 352 25.49 -2.32 22.93
N ALA A 353 26.27 -1.80 21.98
CA ALA A 353 26.25 -0.38 21.61
C ALA A 353 24.98 0.02 20.82
N LEU A 354 24.42 -0.90 20.01
CA LEU A 354 23.12 -0.71 19.36
C LEU A 354 21.97 -0.88 20.36
N GLY A 355 22.10 -1.83 21.30
CA GLY A 355 21.19 -1.96 22.45
C GLY A 355 21.10 -0.67 23.29
N ARG A 356 22.23 0.00 23.53
CA ARG A 356 22.28 1.30 24.21
C ARG A 356 21.63 2.43 23.40
N LEU A 357 21.67 2.37 22.07
CA LEU A 357 20.95 3.30 21.20
C LEU A 357 19.42 3.12 21.31
N ALA A 358 18.94 1.88 21.42
CA ALA A 358 17.53 1.58 21.71
C ALA A 358 17.13 1.98 23.15
N ALA A 359 18.05 1.85 24.13
CA ALA A 359 17.79 2.26 25.52
C ALA A 359 17.52 3.77 25.65
N LEU A 360 18.16 4.62 24.84
CA LEU A 360 17.88 6.06 24.80
C LEU A 360 16.42 6.40 24.46
N GLN A 361 15.69 5.52 23.76
CA GLN A 361 14.27 5.71 23.47
C GLN A 361 13.40 5.68 24.74
N LYS A 362 13.81 4.98 25.80
CA LYS A 362 13.08 4.95 27.08
C LYS A 362 13.25 6.25 27.88
N GLY A 363 14.34 7.00 27.65
CA GLY A 363 14.67 8.23 28.38
C GLY A 363 13.75 9.42 28.11
N PHE A 364 12.96 9.40 27.03
CA PHE A 364 11.98 10.45 26.69
C PHE A 364 10.59 10.17 27.29
N SER A 365 10.54 9.66 28.53
CA SER A 365 9.31 9.30 29.25
C SER A 365 9.07 10.22 30.46
N HIS A 366 9.02 11.54 30.21
CA HIS A 366 8.56 12.57 31.13
C HIS A 366 7.65 13.56 30.40
#